data_AF-A0A958AHP6-F1
#
_entry.id   AF-A0A958AHP6-F1
#
_cell.length_a   1.000
_cell.length_b   1.000
_cell.length_c   1.000
_cell.angle_alpha   90.00
_cell.angle_beta   90.00
_cell.angle_gamma   90.00
#
_symmetry.space_group_name_H-M   'P 1'
#
loop_
_entity.id
_entity.type
_entity.pdbx_description
1 polymer ?
#
loop_
_entity_poly.entity_id
_entity_poly.type
_entity_poly.pdbx_seq_one_letter_code
_entity_poly.pdbx_strand_id
1 'polypeptide(L)'
;MPTQASDSGPNQQPARKYRSFLLRCWRERDTARPARTTWRFSVREVGDDPNEYTLRSLGQLVDFVLEALLIATPGEKTDEE
;
A
#
# COMPACT_ATOMS: atom_id res chain seq x y z
N MET A 1 44.46 -25.44 12.20
CA MET A 1 43.19 -25.20 11.48
C MET A 1 42.56 -23.95 12.05
N PRO A 2 42.41 -22.85 11.31
CA PRO A 2 41.73 -21.66 11.83
C PRO A 2 40.22 -21.74 11.58
N THR A 3 39.44 -21.57 12.64
CA THR A 3 37.97 -21.47 12.62
C THR A 3 37.58 -20.08 12.13
N GLN A 4 36.89 -20.03 10.99
CA GLN A 4 36.43 -18.80 10.34
C GLN A 4 35.33 -18.14 11.19
N ALA A 5 35.55 -16.89 11.58
CA ALA A 5 34.56 -16.06 12.21
C ALA A 5 33.37 -15.85 11.26
N SER A 6 32.17 -16.16 11.72
CA SER A 6 30.93 -15.81 11.04
C SER A 6 30.77 -14.29 11.09
N ASP A 7 31.24 -13.65 10.02
CA ASP A 7 31.01 -12.25 9.73
C ASP A 7 29.51 -12.03 9.55
N SER A 8 28.84 -11.66 10.64
CA SER A 8 27.45 -11.23 10.63
C SER A 8 27.43 -9.81 10.11
N GLY A 9 27.60 -9.68 8.79
CA GLY A 9 27.48 -8.40 8.11
C GLY A 9 26.14 -7.75 8.46
N PRO A 10 26.08 -6.40 8.56
CA PRO A 10 24.84 -5.70 8.88
C PRO A 10 23.79 -6.10 7.86
N ASN A 11 22.68 -6.66 8.35
CA ASN A 11 21.48 -6.97 7.56
C ASN A 11 20.88 -5.64 7.08
N GLN A 12 21.50 -5.05 6.06
CA GLN A 12 20.99 -3.92 5.32
C GLN A 12 19.86 -4.45 4.44
N GLN A 13 18.70 -4.71 5.05
CA GLN A 13 17.46 -4.73 4.28
C GLN A 13 17.37 -3.36 3.59
N PRO A 14 17.32 -3.30 2.25
CA PRO A 14 17.18 -2.03 1.56
C PRO A 14 15.96 -1.33 2.13
N ALA A 15 16.12 -0.07 2.56
CA ALA A 15 15.01 0.77 3.00
C ALA A 15 13.87 0.61 1.98
N ARG A 16 12.76 0.00 2.40
CA ARG A 16 11.71 -0.48 1.49
C ARG A 16 11.21 0.69 0.65
N LYS A 17 11.70 0.82 -0.59
CA LYS A 17 11.27 1.87 -1.54
C LYS A 17 9.90 1.60 -2.15
N TYR A 18 9.30 0.45 -1.85
CA TYR A 18 8.02 0.04 -2.41
C TYR A 18 6.96 -0.01 -1.31
N ARG A 19 5.90 0.78 -1.48
CA ARG A 19 4.67 0.65 -0.69
C ARG A 19 3.85 -0.49 -1.28
N SER A 20 3.46 -1.44 -0.44
CA SER A 20 2.66 -2.59 -0.83
C SER A 20 1.26 -2.45 -0.27
N PHE A 21 0.25 -2.77 -1.07
CA PHE A 21 -1.15 -2.65 -0.67
C PHE A 21 -1.91 -3.93 -0.98
N LEU A 22 -2.85 -4.27 -0.10
CA LEU A 22 -3.85 -5.31 -0.32
C LEU A 22 -5.16 -4.65 -0.71
N LEU A 23 -5.73 -5.06 -1.84
CA LEU A 23 -7.06 -4.64 -2.29
C LEU A 23 -8.06 -5.78 -2.08
N ARG A 24 -9.12 -5.52 -1.33
CA ARG A 24 -10.28 -6.39 -1.22
C ARG A 24 -11.47 -5.74 -1.93
N CYS A 25 -12.17 -6.50 -2.76
CA CYS A 25 -13.44 -6.09 -3.35
C CYS A 25 -14.55 -7.08 -3.00
N TRP A 26 -15.77 -6.57 -2.77
CA TRP A 26 -16.94 -7.39 -2.52
C TRP A 26 -18.23 -6.67 -2.93
N ARG A 27 -19.30 -7.43 -3.14
CA ARG A 27 -20.64 -6.88 -3.34
C ARG A 27 -21.36 -6.85 -1.99
N GLU A 28 -21.77 -5.66 -1.60
CA GLU A 28 -22.63 -5.46 -0.44
C GLU A 28 -24.09 -5.41 -0.89
N ARG A 29 -24.95 -6.20 -0.25
CA ARG A 29 -26.39 -6.17 -0.48
C ARG A 29 -26.99 -5.09 0.40
N ASP A 30 -27.76 -4.20 -0.21
CA ASP A 30 -28.51 -3.19 0.53
C ASP A 30 -29.67 -3.88 1.28
N THR A 31 -29.66 -3.82 2.60
CA THR A 31 -30.69 -4.43 3.45
C THR A 31 -32.02 -3.68 3.36
N ALA A 32 -32.00 -2.38 3.04
CA ALA A 32 -33.20 -1.57 2.84
C ALA A 32 -33.75 -1.75 1.42
N ARG A 33 -32.91 -2.09 0.44
CA ARG A 33 -33.30 -2.32 -0.96
C ARG A 33 -32.63 -3.58 -1.50
N PRO A 34 -33.19 -4.78 -1.27
CA PRO A 34 -32.52 -6.06 -1.57
C PRO A 34 -32.17 -6.30 -3.05
N ALA A 35 -32.83 -5.58 -3.96
CA ALA A 35 -32.55 -5.58 -5.39
C ALA A 35 -31.31 -4.75 -5.77
N ARG A 36 -30.81 -3.92 -4.85
CA ARG A 36 -29.59 -3.14 -5.01
C ARG A 36 -28.42 -3.85 -4.35
N THR A 37 -27.42 -4.14 -5.16
CA THR A 37 -26.08 -4.50 -4.70
C THR A 37 -25.12 -3.39 -5.10
N THR A 38 -24.27 -2.98 -4.17
CA THR A 38 -23.25 -1.97 -4.42
C THR A 38 -21.88 -2.61 -4.28
N TRP A 39 -20.94 -2.24 -5.14
CA TRP A 39 -19.54 -2.65 -4.98
C TRP A 39 -18.88 -1.87 -3.85
N ARG A 40 -18.10 -2.57 -3.04
CA ARG A 40 -17.27 -2.02 -1.97
C ARG A 40 -15.84 -2.46 -2.14
N PHE A 41 -14.94 -1.59 -1.70
CA PHE A 41 -13.51 -1.83 -1.75
C PHE A 41 -12.91 -1.46 -0.39
N SER A 42 -11.92 -2.24 0.04
CA SER A 42 -11.02 -1.87 1.14
C SER A 42 -9.59 -1.99 0.63
N VAL A 43 -8.78 -0.98 0.91
CA VAL A 43 -7.35 -0.98 0.65
C VAL A 43 -6.62 -0.92 1.97
N ARG A 44 -5.67 -1.83 2.17
CA ARG A 44 -4.84 -1.87 3.37
C ARG A 44 -3.36 -1.79 2.98
N GLU A 45 -2.63 -0.88 3.60
CA GLU A 45 -1.18 -0.80 3.46
C GLU A 45 -0.51 -1.97 4.22
N VAL A 46 0.52 -2.56 3.62
CA VAL A 46 1.30 -3.64 4.23
C VAL A 46 2.52 -3.03 4.92
N GLY A 47 2.57 -3.10 6.24
CA GLY A 47 3.65 -2.54 7.04
C GLY A 47 3.43 -2.76 8.54
N ASP A 48 4.32 -2.17 9.34
CA ASP A 48 4.29 -2.30 10.80
C ASP A 48 3.13 -1.51 11.45
N ASP A 49 2.67 -0.46 10.79
CA ASP A 49 1.46 0.31 11.17
C ASP A 49 0.52 0.44 9.95
N PRO A 50 -0.34 -0.56 9.69
CA PRO A 50 -1.09 -0.64 8.45
C PRO A 50 -2.33 0.25 8.46
N ASN A 51 -2.33 1.30 7.64
CA ASN A 51 -3.51 2.09 7.36
C ASN A 51 -4.54 1.31 6.52
N GLU A 52 -5.81 1.42 6.86
CA GLU A 52 -6.93 0.83 6.11
C GLU A 52 -7.91 1.91 5.62
N TYR A 53 -8.30 1.80 4.34
CA TYR A 53 -9.14 2.76 3.65
C TYR A 53 -10.36 2.05 3.06
N THR A 54 -11.56 2.45 3.46
CA THR A 54 -12.82 1.92 2.91
C THR A 54 -13.36 2.84 1.83
N LEU A 55 -13.61 2.28 0.65
CA LEU A 55 -14.02 3.01 -0.54
C LEU A 55 -15.36 2.48 -1.05
N ARG A 56 -16.24 3.39 -1.44
CA ARG A 56 -17.65 3.12 -1.75
C ARG A 56 -17.94 3.03 -3.24
N SER A 57 -16.97 3.36 -4.09
CA SER A 57 -17.10 3.32 -5.54
C SER A 57 -15.75 3.02 -6.21
N LEU A 58 -15.79 2.60 -7.47
CA LEU A 58 -14.58 2.40 -8.28
C LEU A 58 -13.84 3.73 -8.50
N GLY A 59 -14.55 4.85 -8.66
CA GLY A 59 -13.95 6.17 -8.80
C GLY A 59 -13.05 6.52 -7.61
N GLN A 60 -13.55 6.33 -6.38
CA GLN A 60 -12.76 6.56 -5.17
C GLN A 60 -11.51 5.66 -5.08
N LEU A 61 -11.57 4.44 -5.63
CA LEU A 61 -10.38 3.57 -5.73
C LEU A 61 -9.35 4.10 -6.72
N VAL A 62 -9.79 4.59 -7.87
CA VAL A 62 -8.89 5.19 -8.85
C VAL A 62 -8.25 6.44 -8.26
N ASP A 63 -9.03 7.32 -7.61
CA ASP A 63 -8.51 8.52 -6.95
C ASP A 63 -7.46 8.16 -5.88
N PHE A 64 -7.74 7.17 -5.03
CA PHE A 64 -6.79 6.67 -4.04
C PHE A 64 -5.49 6.18 -4.68
N VAL A 65 -5.57 5.38 -5.74
CA VAL A 65 -4.37 4.84 -6.41
C VAL A 65 -3.56 5.96 -7.06
N LEU A 66 -4.23 6.93 -7.69
CA LEU A 66 -3.56 8.09 -8.27
C LEU A 66 -2.85 8.91 -7.19
N GLU A 67 -3.49 9.24 -6.08
CA GLU A 67 -2.85 9.96 -4.97
C GLU A 67 -1.68 9.17 -4.37
N ALA A 68 -1.88 7.88 -4.11
CA ALA A 68 -0.85 7.02 -3.52
C ALA A 68 0.39 6.87 -4.43
N LEU A 69 0.20 6.88 -5.75
CA LEU A 69 1.28 6.82 -6.73
C LEU A 69 1.92 8.19 -7.03
N LEU A 70 1.12 9.27 -7.03
CA LEU A 70 1.59 10.61 -7.37
C LEU A 70 2.31 11.30 -6.20
N ILE A 71 1.96 11.00 -4.95
CA ILE A 71 2.70 11.52 -3.77
C ILE A 71 4.02 10.75 -3.57
N ALA A 72 4.19 9.60 -4.22
CA ALA A 72 5.34 8.70 -4.06
C ALA A 72 6.53 9.01 -5.00
N THR A 73 6.72 10.26 -5.45
CA THR A 73 7.97 10.71 -6.09
C THR A 73 8.88 11.47 -5.11
N PRO A 74 9.61 10.78 -4.21
CA PRO A 74 10.79 11.38 -3.58
C PRO A 74 11.93 11.31 -4.59
N GLY A 75 12.09 12.35 -5.42
CA GLY A 75 13.09 12.31 -6.48
C GLY A 75 13.29 13.58 -7.28
N GLU A 76 13.10 14.77 -6.71
CA GLU A 76 13.67 15.99 -7.30
C GLU A 76 14.15 16.92 -6.19
N LYS A 77 15.23 16.51 -5.52
CA LYS A 77 16.16 17.47 -4.93
C LYS A 77 17.15 17.82 -6.03
N THR A 78 16.88 18.92 -6.73
CA THR A 78 17.90 19.62 -7.51
C THR A 78 18.80 20.32 -6.50
N ASP A 79 19.77 19.58 -5.97
CA ASP A 79 21.02 20.14 -5.49
C ASP A 79 21.88 20.34 -6.74
N GLU A 80 22.06 21.59 -7.17
CA GLU A 80 23.31 22.03 -7.78
C GLU A 80 23.36 23.57 -7.69
N GLU A 81 24.15 23.96 -6.68
CA GLU A 81 24.99 25.15 -6.47
C GLU A 81 25.08 26.22 -7.58
#